data_AF-A0A9E5H7W1-F1
#
_entry.id   AF-A0A9E5H7W1-F1
#
_cell.length_a   1.000
_cell.length_b   1.000
_cell.length_c   1.000
_cell.angle_alpha   90.00
_cell.angle_beta   90.00
_cell.angle_gamma   90.00
#
_symmetry.space_group_name_H-M   'P 1'
#
loop_
_entity.id
_entity.type
_entity.pdbx_description
1 polymer ?
#
loop_
_entity_poly.entity_id
_entity_poly.type
_entity_poly.pdbx_seq_one_letter_code
_entity_poly.pdbx_strand_id
1 'polypeptide(L)' 'MRQILASFVIFEMKIDWRIGADFFQKYLIDFDIYSNQGNWIYIAGYGTDPRGGRRFNIEKQKNTYDIDNQYEMYWNENT' A
#
# COMPACT_ATOMS: atom_id res chain seq x y z
N MET A 1 2.02 5.83 3.17
CA MET A 1 2.77 4.56 2.99
C MET A 1 1.92 3.32 2.75
N ARG A 2 0.94 2.95 3.62
CA ARG A 2 0.12 1.73 3.45
C ARG A 2 -0.52 1.59 2.06
N GLN A 3 -1.13 2.66 1.56
CA GLN A 3 -1.81 2.66 0.25
C GLN A 3 -0.82 2.50 -0.92
N ILE A 4 0.35 3.12 -0.82
CA ILE A 4 1.41 3.03 -1.83
C ILE A 4 1.93 1.58 -1.91
N LEU A 5 2.20 0.97 -0.75
CA LEU A 5 2.63 -0.43 -0.67
C LEU A 5 1.56 -1.38 -1.22
N ALA A 6 0.31 -1.25 -0.77
CA ALA A 6 -0.77 -2.10 -1.24
C ALA A 6 -0.96 -2.02 -2.76
N SER A 7 -0.88 -0.81 -3.32
CA SER A 7 -0.92 -0.60 -4.76
C SER A 7 0.25 -1.26 -5.48
N PHE A 8 1.47 -1.13 -4.95
CA PHE A 8 2.67 -1.76 -5.50
C PHE A 8 2.54 -3.30 -5.53
N VAL A 9 2.12 -3.90 -4.42
CA VAL A 9 1.91 -5.36 -4.30
C VAL A 9 0.89 -5.86 -5.33
N ILE A 10 -0.24 -5.17 -5.47
CA ILE A 10 -1.32 -5.59 -6.37
C ILE A 10 -0.93 -5.36 -7.83
N PHE A 11 -0.46 -4.17 -8.18
CA PHE A 11 -0.34 -3.75 -9.57
C PHE A 11 1.03 -3.94 -10.18
N GLU A 12 2.11 -3.80 -9.41
CA GLU A 12 3.48 -3.98 -9.91
C GLU A 12 3.98 -5.40 -9.67
N MET A 13 3.77 -5.95 -8.47
CA MET A 13 4.17 -7.34 -8.17
C MET A 13 3.15 -8.38 -8.64
N LYS A 14 1.93 -7.97 -9.02
CA LYS A 14 0.84 -8.87 -9.43
C LYS A 14 0.49 -9.93 -8.39
N ILE A 15 0.62 -9.58 -7.12
CA ILE A 15 0.29 -10.46 -5.99
C ILE A 15 -1.17 -10.25 -5.61
N ASP A 16 -1.85 -11.34 -5.25
CA ASP A 16 -3.21 -11.28 -4.73
C ASP A 16 -3.27 -10.41 -3.47
N TRP A 17 -4.20 -9.44 -3.46
CA TRP A 17 -4.35 -8.48 -2.38
C TRP A 17 -4.56 -9.15 -1.01
N ARG A 18 -5.14 -10.36 -0.97
CA ARG A 18 -5.37 -11.12 0.27
C ARG A 18 -4.05 -11.47 0.97
N ILE A 19 -2.99 -11.77 0.21
CA ILE A 19 -1.67 -12.07 0.75
C ILE A 19 -1.10 -10.83 1.47
N GLY A 20 -1.28 -9.64 0.87
CA GLY A 20 -0.88 -8.39 1.49
C GLY A 20 -1.71 -8.04 2.73
N ALA A 21 -3.02 -8.31 2.68
CA ALA A 21 -3.91 -8.13 3.83
C ALA A 21 -3.51 -9.03 5.02
N ASP A 22 -3.18 -10.29 4.76
CA ASP A 22 -2.70 -11.25 5.78
C ASP A 22 -1.34 -10.84 6.36
N PHE A 23 -0.44 -10.30 5.52
CA PHE A 23 0.82 -9.74 5.99
C PHE A 23 0.57 -8.57 6.97
N PHE A 24 -0.33 -7.64 6.63
CA PHE A 24 -0.68 -6.54 7.53
C PHE A 24 -1.33 -7.03 8.82
N GLN A 25 -2.18 -8.05 8.75
CA GLN A 25 -2.76 -8.67 9.94
C GLN A 25 -1.71 -9.20 10.91
N LYS A 26 -0.58 -9.72 10.41
CA LYS A 26 0.49 -10.25 11.24
C LYS A 26 1.39 -9.17 11.87
N TYR A 27 1.63 -8.06 11.17
CA TYR A 27 2.69 -7.12 11.53
C TYR A 27 2.21 -5.72 11.95
N LEU A 28 0.96 -5.35 11.70
CA LEU A 28 0.44 -4.05 12.15
C LEU A 28 0.08 -4.11 13.64
N ILE A 29 0.70 -3.22 14.41
CA ILE A 29 0.38 -3.04 15.84
C ILE A 29 -1.04 -2.53 16.08
N ASP A 30 -1.58 -1.78 15.11
CA ASP A 30 -2.91 -1.16 15.11
C ASP A 30 -3.89 -1.92 14.20
N PHE A 31 -3.70 -3.24 14.05
CA PHE A 31 -4.56 -4.04 13.18
C PHE A 31 -6.04 -3.98 13.61
N ASP A 32 -6.88 -3.60 12.66
CA ASP A 32 -8.33 -3.78 12.70
C ASP A 32 -8.77 -4.47 11.41
N ILE A 33 -9.61 -5.50 11.54
CA ILE A 33 -9.98 -6.36 10.41
C ILE A 33 -10.77 -5.61 9.35
N TYR A 34 -11.73 -4.76 9.76
CA TYR A 34 -12.59 -4.05 8.82
C TYR A 34 -11.81 -2.97 8.07
N SER A 35 -11.00 -2.22 8.79
CA SER A 35 -10.14 -1.18 8.23
C SER A 35 -9.09 -1.77 7.29
N ASN A 36 -8.45 -2.88 7.66
CA ASN A 36 -7.45 -3.53 6.81
C ASN A 36 -8.08 -4.08 5.53
N GLN A 37 -9.06 -4.99 5.67
CA GLN A 37 -9.70 -5.65 4.54
C GLN A 37 -10.37 -4.62 3.61
N GLY A 38 -11.07 -3.62 4.16
CA GLY A 38 -11.71 -2.56 3.40
C GLY A 38 -10.73 -1.75 2.56
N ASN A 39 -9.58 -1.36 3.13
CA ASN A 39 -8.55 -0.63 2.38
C ASN A 39 -7.92 -1.47 1.26
N TRP A 40 -7.66 -2.76 1.51
CA TRP A 40 -7.09 -3.64 0.47
C TRP A 40 -8.07 -3.90 -0.67
N ILE A 41 -9.34 -4.19 -0.36
CA ILE A 41 -10.42 -4.35 -1.36
C ILE A 41 -10.59 -3.08 -2.19
N TYR A 42 -10.56 -1.93 -1.51
CA TYR A 42 -10.68 -0.62 -2.15
C TYR A 42 -9.58 -0.39 -3.18
N ILE A 43 -8.32 -0.64 -2.81
CA ILE A 43 -7.18 -0.45 -3.70
C ILE A 43 -7.19 -1.48 -4.84
N ALA A 44 -7.55 -2.73 -4.55
CA ALA A 44 -7.65 -3.82 -5.53
C ALA A 44 -8.78 -3.63 -6.56
N GLY A 45 -9.72 -2.72 -6.30
CA GLY A 45 -10.82 -2.45 -7.22
C GLY A 45 -12.01 -3.40 -7.08
N TYR A 46 -12.03 -4.24 -6.05
CA TYR A 46 -13.18 -5.10 -5.73
C TYR A 46 -14.23 -4.42 -4.84
N GLY A 47 -13.99 -3.16 -4.46
CA GLY A 47 -14.93 -2.33 -3.71
C GLY A 47 -15.85 -1.51 -4.60
N THR A 48 -16.59 -0.58 -3.99
CA THR A 48 -17.58 0.28 -4.67
C THR A 48 -16.98 1.43 -5.49
N ASP A 49 -15.68 1.41 -5.79
CA ASP A 49 -15.03 2.47 -6.57
C ASP A 49 -15.30 2.27 -8.07
N PRO A 50 -15.97 3.22 -8.76
CA PRO A 50 -16.27 3.10 -10.18
C PRO A 50 -15.02 3.09 -11.07
N ARG A 51 -13.84 3.41 -10.52
CA ARG A 51 -12.56 3.41 -11.25
C ARG A 51 -11.91 2.03 -11.39
N GLY A 52 -12.46 0.99 -10.76
CA GLY A 52 -11.94 -0.38 -10.89
C GLY A 52 -10.59 -0.61 -10.20
N GLY A 53 -10.29 0.20 -9.17
CA GLY A 53 -9.07 0.12 -8.37
C GLY A 53 -8.27 1.42 -8.34
N ARG A 54 -7.26 1.48 -7.46
CA ARG A 54 -6.38 2.64 -7.31
C ARG A 54 -4.91 2.25 -7.49
N ARG A 55 -4.46 2.28 -8.74
CA ARG A 55 -3.03 2.20 -9.04
C ARG A 55 -2.36 3.55 -8.77
N PHE A 56 -1.34 3.53 -7.91
CA PHE A 56 -0.52 4.69 -7.62
C PHE A 56 0.72 4.68 -8.52
N ASN A 57 1.11 5.85 -9.02
CA ASN A 57 2.44 6.03 -9.62
C ASN A 57 3.44 6.28 -8.49
N ILE A 58 4.35 5.33 -8.27
CA ILE A 58 5.28 5.34 -7.13
C ILE A 58 6.24 6.54 -7.20
N GLU A 59 6.80 6.84 -8.37
CA GLU A 59 7.70 7.98 -8.55
C GLU A 59 6.98 9.30 -8.23
N LYS A 60 5.74 9.45 -8.71
CA LYS A 60 4.94 10.64 -8.38
C LYS A 60 4.66 10.73 -6.89
N GLN A 61 4.36 9.62 -6.22
CA GLN A 61 4.13 9.61 -4.77
C GLN A 61 5.39 10.01 -4.01
N LYS A 62 6.55 9.46 -4.38
CA LYS A 62 7.85 9.84 -3.81
C LYS A 62 8.11 11.34 -3.98
N ASN A 63 8.01 11.86 -5.20
CA ASN A 63 8.25 13.27 -5.49
C ASN A 63 7.26 14.22 -4.82
N THR A 64 6.07 13.74 -4.44
CA THR A 64 5.03 14.55 -3.77
C THR A 64 5.19 14.54 -2.25
N TYR A 65 5.56 13.41 -1.66
CA TYR A 65 5.49 13.19 -0.20
C TYR A 65 6.85 13.00 0.48
N ASP A 66 7.93 12.76 -0.28
CA ASP A 66 9.29 12.57 0.22
C ASP A 66 10.32 13.22 -0.71
N ILE A 67 10.12 14.50 -1.03
CA ILE A 67 10.93 15.23 -2.03
C ILE A 67 12.42 15.30 -1.66
N ASP A 68 12.72 15.40 -0.37
CA ASP A 68 14.08 15.47 0.18
C ASP A 68 14.64 14.08 0.56
N ASN A 69 13.94 13.00 0.19
CA ASN A 69 14.25 11.60 0.51
C ASN A 69 14.46 11.31 2.01
N GLN A 70 13.95 12.16 2.90
CA GLN A 70 14.18 12.03 4.34
C GLN A 70 13.57 10.75 4.89
N TYR A 71 12.37 10.38 4.43
CA TYR A 71 11.74 9.15 4.86
C TYR A 71 12.49 7.93 4.33
N GLU A 72 12.84 7.91 3.04
CA GLU A 72 13.60 6.82 2.44
C GLU A 72 14.97 6.63 3.10
N MET A 73 15.73 7.70 3.33
CA MET A 73 17.04 7.65 4.00
C MET A 73 16.90 7.08 5.41
N TYR A 74 15.98 7.61 6.20
CA TYR A 74 15.77 7.18 7.60
C TYR A 74 15.53 5.67 7.73
N TRP A 75 14.79 5.06 6.80
CA TRP A 75 14.49 3.62 6.85
C TRP A 75 15.51 2.74 6.12
N ASN A 76 16.34 3.31 5.24
CA ASN A 76 17.40 2.59 4.50
C ASN A 76 18.75 2.58 5.22
N GLU A 77 18.93 3.34 6.31
CA GLU A 77 20.19 3.48 7.06
C GLU A 77 20.79 2.17 7.63
N ASN A 78 20.17 1.00 7.41
CA ASN A 78 20.66 -0.31 7.86
C ASN A 78 20.69 -1.40 6.76
N THR A 79 20.86 -1.03 5.49
CA THR A 79 21.10 -2.00 4.39
C THR A 79 22.39 -1.67 3.64
#